data_AF-A0A8C6QZN8-F1
#
_entry.id   AF-A0A8C6QZN8-F1
#
_cell.length_a   1.000
_cell.length_b   1.000
_cell.length_c   1.000
_cell.angle_alpha   90.00
_cell.angle_beta   90.00
_cell.angle_gamma   90.00
#
_symmetry.space_group_name_H-M   'P 1'
#
loop_
_entity.id
_entity.type
_entity.pdbx_description
1 polymer ?
#
loop_
_entity_poly.entity_id
_entity_poly.type
_entity_poly.pdbx_seq_one_letter_code
_entity_poly.pdbx_strand_id
1 'polypeptide(L)'
;MLTTGPAEPAATDAPGTSEREEPAWAWKDAPVATLVRRIQELQDQREQAFRRLEEAHRLYLSSGPHYNFPRYRSTVNEVTQAFAAASREVLAVEAELAGPRAQPLLASHVRSLQELEQTRLASVALLQLMGTPEMSEQEEPEKMHQLKTKVIKTMEAISEVLQELRFDADAEAAE
;
A
#
# COMPACT_ATOMS: atom_id res chain seq x y z
N MET A 1 -11.79 -3.04 80.03
CA MET A 1 -12.68 -3.89 79.21
C MET A 1 -12.57 -3.39 77.78
N LEU A 2 -11.83 -4.12 76.95
CA LEU A 2 -11.54 -3.78 75.56
C LEU A 2 -12.47 -4.60 74.67
N THR A 3 -13.15 -3.92 73.75
CA THR A 3 -14.13 -4.51 72.84
C THR A 3 -13.44 -5.09 71.60
N THR A 4 -13.84 -6.31 71.30
CA THR A 4 -13.57 -7.17 70.16
C THR A 4 -13.55 -6.45 68.81
N GLY A 5 -12.51 -6.69 68.00
CA GLY A 5 -12.53 -6.48 66.56
C GLY A 5 -12.96 -7.74 65.81
N PRO A 6 -13.59 -7.59 64.63
CA PRO A 6 -13.57 -8.63 63.59
C PRO A 6 -13.04 -8.00 62.28
N ALA A 7 -12.08 -8.61 61.59
CA ALA A 7 -12.18 -9.82 60.76
C ALA A 7 -11.86 -9.39 59.32
N GLU A 8 -10.63 -9.69 58.93
CA GLU A 8 -10.09 -9.61 57.58
C GLU A 8 -10.82 -10.62 56.67
N PRO A 9 -11.27 -10.25 55.46
CA PRO A 9 -11.63 -11.23 54.45
C PRO A 9 -10.41 -11.56 53.59
N ALA A 10 -9.95 -12.79 53.73
CA ALA A 10 -9.18 -13.49 52.71
C ALA A 10 -10.10 -13.96 51.56
N ALA A 11 -9.47 -14.27 50.42
CA ALA A 11 -10.01 -14.71 49.12
C ALA A 11 -10.37 -13.54 48.17
N THR A 12 -9.72 -13.41 47.02
CA THR A 12 -9.81 -14.41 45.96
C THR A 12 -8.58 -14.35 45.05
N ASP A 13 -7.88 -15.48 44.96
CA ASP A 13 -7.06 -15.85 43.82
C ASP A 13 -7.96 -15.92 42.59
N ALA A 14 -7.72 -15.06 41.60
CA ALA A 14 -8.29 -15.20 40.27
C ALA A 14 -7.19 -15.00 39.22
N PRO A 15 -6.87 -16.04 38.45
CA PRO A 15 -5.91 -15.99 37.38
C PRO A 15 -6.54 -15.27 36.20
N GLY A 16 -5.77 -14.39 35.60
CA GLY A 16 -6.22 -13.61 34.47
C GLY A 16 -5.08 -12.78 33.97
N THR A 17 -3.97 -13.44 33.62
CA THR A 17 -3.22 -13.01 32.45
C THR A 17 -4.27 -12.77 31.37
N SER A 18 -4.60 -11.49 31.14
CA SER A 18 -5.12 -11.10 29.86
C SER A 18 -4.09 -11.60 28.88
N GLU A 19 -4.36 -12.77 28.29
CA GLU A 19 -3.96 -13.07 26.94
C GLU A 19 -4.43 -11.85 26.17
N ARG A 20 -3.52 -10.87 26.07
CA ARG A 20 -3.56 -9.85 25.06
C ARG A 20 -3.68 -10.68 23.81
N GLU A 21 -4.90 -10.84 23.30
CA GLU A 21 -5.15 -11.33 21.96
C GLU A 21 -4.32 -10.40 21.08
N GLU A 22 -3.09 -10.83 20.79
CA GLU A 22 -2.28 -10.20 19.79
C GLU A 22 -3.18 -10.21 18.57
N PRO A 23 -3.48 -9.03 17.98
CA PRO A 23 -4.37 -8.97 16.84
C PRO A 23 -3.88 -10.01 15.85
N ALA A 24 -4.71 -11.02 15.57
CA ALA A 24 -4.31 -12.18 14.78
C ALA A 24 -3.76 -11.65 13.47
N TRP A 25 -2.43 -11.64 13.36
CA TRP A 25 -1.75 -11.05 12.24
C TRP A 25 -2.13 -11.88 11.03
N ALA A 26 -2.75 -11.26 10.02
CA ALA A 26 -3.37 -11.98 8.90
C ALA A 26 -2.38 -12.86 8.12
N TRP A 27 -1.08 -12.62 8.28
CA TRP A 27 0.00 -13.33 7.59
C TRP A 27 0.76 -14.31 8.46
N LYS A 28 0.43 -14.39 9.76
CA LYS A 28 1.06 -15.33 10.69
C LYS A 28 0.81 -16.74 10.17
N ASP A 29 1.90 -17.46 9.92
CA ASP A 29 1.91 -18.85 9.42
C ASP A 29 1.34 -19.06 7.99
N ALA A 30 0.98 -18.00 7.25
CA ALA A 30 0.54 -18.16 5.86
C ALA A 30 1.65 -18.80 4.99
N PRO A 31 1.40 -19.51 3.89
CA PRO A 31 2.48 -19.95 3.00
C PRO A 31 3.16 -18.76 2.26
N VAL A 32 4.44 -18.86 1.89
CA VAL A 32 5.14 -17.81 1.12
C VAL A 32 4.41 -17.51 -0.19
N ALA A 33 3.95 -18.55 -0.89
CA ALA A 33 3.12 -18.41 -2.08
C ALA A 33 1.83 -17.58 -1.85
N THR A 34 1.25 -17.64 -0.64
CA THR A 34 0.08 -16.83 -0.28
C THR A 34 0.44 -15.36 -0.15
N LEU A 35 1.61 -15.05 0.41
CA LEU A 35 2.12 -13.67 0.50
C LEU A 35 2.41 -13.08 -0.89
N VAL A 36 3.02 -13.86 -1.77
CA VAL A 36 3.32 -13.43 -3.15
C VAL A 36 2.04 -13.22 -3.94
N ARG A 37 1.07 -14.14 -3.85
CA ARG A 37 -0.26 -13.94 -4.44
C ARG A 37 -0.91 -12.67 -3.90
N ARG A 38 -0.81 -12.40 -2.60
CA ARG A 38 -1.37 -11.19 -2.01
C ARG A 38 -0.73 -9.93 -2.57
N ILE A 39 0.59 -9.93 -2.78
CA ILE A 39 1.27 -8.80 -3.42
C ILE A 39 0.71 -8.55 -4.82
N GLN A 40 0.48 -9.60 -5.62
CA GLN A 40 -0.12 -9.46 -6.95
C GLN A 40 -1.53 -8.86 -6.87
N GLU A 41 -2.39 -9.34 -5.96
CA GLU A 41 -3.72 -8.75 -5.73
C GLU A 41 -3.65 -7.28 -5.31
N LEU A 42 -2.65 -6.90 -4.51
CA LEU A 42 -2.43 -5.50 -4.11
C LEU A 42 -1.97 -4.64 -5.28
N GLN A 43 -1.23 -5.20 -6.24
CA GLN A 43 -0.88 -4.49 -7.48
C GLN A 43 -2.09 -4.30 -8.40
N ASP A 44 -2.96 -5.30 -8.50
CA ASP A 44 -4.22 -5.17 -9.25
C ASP A 44 -5.13 -4.09 -8.63
N GLN A 45 -5.16 -3.97 -7.30
CA GLN A 45 -5.89 -2.92 -6.61
C GLN A 45 -5.31 -1.52 -6.89
N ARG A 46 -3.97 -1.39 -6.87
CA ARG A 46 -3.30 -0.13 -7.21
C ARG A 46 -3.54 0.29 -8.64
N GLU A 47 -3.49 -0.65 -9.58
CA GLU A 47 -3.78 -0.41 -10.99
C GLU A 47 -5.22 0.07 -11.20
N GLN A 48 -6.19 -0.53 -10.51
CA GLN A 48 -7.58 -0.05 -10.51
C GLN A 48 -7.71 1.37 -9.92
N ALA A 49 -6.98 1.66 -8.84
CA ALA A 49 -6.95 2.97 -8.22
C ALA A 49 -6.34 4.04 -9.16
N PHE A 50 -5.27 3.71 -9.89
CA PHE A 50 -4.70 4.56 -10.93
C PHE A 50 -5.70 4.86 -12.06
N ARG A 51 -6.36 3.84 -12.60
CA ARG A 51 -7.38 4.02 -13.66
C ARG A 51 -8.52 4.93 -13.21
N ARG A 52 -9.03 4.70 -11.99
CA ARG A 52 -10.08 5.54 -11.41
C ARG A 52 -9.63 7.00 -11.25
N LEU A 53 -8.38 7.22 -10.83
CA LEU A 53 -7.81 8.56 -10.70
C LEU A 53 -7.67 9.25 -12.05
N GLU A 54 -7.18 8.54 -13.07
CA GLU A 54 -7.05 9.05 -14.43
C GLU A 54 -8.41 9.43 -15.04
N GLU A 55 -9.42 8.56 -14.90
CA GLU A 55 -10.78 8.82 -15.35
C GLU A 55 -11.38 10.04 -14.65
N ALA A 56 -11.22 10.14 -13.33
CA ALA A 56 -11.71 11.28 -12.56
C ALA A 56 -11.05 12.59 -12.99
N HIS A 57 -9.74 12.57 -13.26
CA HIS A 57 -9.00 13.73 -13.74
C HIS A 57 -9.46 14.15 -15.15
N ARG A 58 -9.63 13.19 -16.06
CA ARG A 58 -10.15 13.46 -17.41
C ARG A 58 -11.55 14.08 -17.36
N LEU A 59 -12.43 13.53 -16.52
CA LEU A 59 -13.79 14.07 -16.31
C LEU A 59 -13.75 15.47 -15.73
N TYR A 60 -12.87 15.72 -14.74
CA TYR A 60 -12.65 17.04 -14.16
C TYR A 60 -12.28 18.06 -15.23
N LEU A 61 -11.24 17.79 -16.04
CA LEU A 61 -10.82 18.69 -17.12
C LEU A 61 -11.93 18.92 -18.17
N SER A 62 -12.69 17.88 -18.52
CA SER A 62 -13.79 17.99 -19.49
C SER A 62 -15.02 18.76 -18.98
N SER A 63 -15.14 18.97 -17.66
CA SER A 63 -16.28 19.65 -17.04
C SER A 63 -16.20 21.19 -17.10
N GLY A 64 -15.13 21.74 -17.66
CA GLY A 64 -14.99 23.18 -17.85
C GLY A 64 -16.13 23.81 -18.66
N PRO A 65 -16.52 25.07 -18.39
CA PRO A 65 -15.91 25.99 -17.41
C PRO A 65 -16.40 25.79 -15.96
N HIS A 66 -17.42 24.96 -15.73
CA HIS A 66 -18.00 24.72 -14.39
C HIS A 66 -17.40 23.48 -13.74
N TYR A 67 -16.12 23.55 -13.42
CA TYR A 67 -15.38 22.44 -12.83
C TYR A 67 -16.07 21.86 -11.59
N ASN A 68 -16.33 20.55 -11.60
CA ASN A 68 -16.88 19.86 -10.43
C ASN A 68 -15.77 19.41 -9.47
N PHE A 69 -15.15 20.39 -8.82
CA PHE A 69 -14.08 20.15 -7.85
C PHE A 69 -14.50 19.26 -6.67
N PRO A 70 -15.70 19.40 -6.07
CA PRO A 70 -16.12 18.53 -4.97
C PRO A 70 -16.14 17.04 -5.35
N ARG A 71 -16.64 16.70 -6.55
CA ARG A 71 -16.65 15.32 -7.04
C ARG A 71 -15.25 14.80 -7.29
N TYR A 72 -14.39 15.59 -7.94
CA TYR A 72 -13.00 15.22 -8.20
C TYR A 72 -12.24 14.96 -6.89
N ARG A 73 -12.36 15.88 -5.91
CA ARG A 73 -11.74 15.75 -4.60
C ARG A 73 -12.20 14.49 -3.85
N SER A 74 -13.49 14.13 -3.91
CA SER A 74 -13.99 12.89 -3.29
C SER A 74 -13.28 11.67 -3.85
N THR A 75 -13.19 11.57 -5.18
CA THR A 75 -12.51 10.45 -5.84
C THR A 75 -11.02 10.42 -5.50
N VAL A 76 -10.34 11.56 -5.47
CA VAL A 76 -8.92 11.65 -5.07
C VAL A 76 -8.75 11.09 -3.65
N ASN A 77 -9.59 11.51 -2.69
CA ASN A 77 -9.52 11.02 -1.31
C ASN A 77 -9.72 9.50 -1.22
N GLU A 78 -10.69 8.95 -1.94
CA GLU A 78 -10.97 7.51 -1.97
C GLU A 78 -9.78 6.73 -2.54
N VAL A 79 -9.21 7.21 -3.64
CA VAL A 79 -8.01 6.62 -4.27
C VAL A 79 -6.80 6.72 -3.33
N THR A 80 -6.58 7.86 -2.67
CA THR A 80 -5.49 8.01 -1.69
C THR A 80 -5.62 7.01 -0.54
N GLN A 81 -6.83 6.78 -0.04
CA GLN A 81 -7.07 5.78 1.00
C GLN A 81 -6.79 4.36 0.51
N ALA A 82 -7.18 4.02 -0.73
CA ALA A 82 -6.89 2.73 -1.33
C ALA A 82 -5.38 2.49 -1.47
N PHE A 83 -4.62 3.46 -1.98
CA PHE A 83 -3.16 3.38 -2.05
C PHE A 83 -2.53 3.23 -0.67
N ALA A 84 -2.98 4.02 0.31
CA ALA A 84 -2.44 3.96 1.67
C ALA A 84 -2.73 2.61 2.34
N ALA A 85 -3.92 2.03 2.13
CA ALA A 85 -4.27 0.70 2.62
C ALA A 85 -3.37 -0.37 1.99
N ALA A 86 -3.25 -0.37 0.66
CA ALA A 86 -2.38 -1.29 -0.05
C ALA A 86 -0.91 -1.16 0.40
N SER A 87 -0.42 0.06 0.60
CA SER A 87 0.96 0.26 1.04
C SER A 87 1.23 -0.24 2.45
N ARG A 88 0.30 -0.06 3.39
CA ARG A 88 0.43 -0.64 4.74
C ARG A 88 0.49 -2.16 4.69
N GLU A 89 -0.33 -2.77 3.84
CA GLU A 89 -0.40 -4.22 3.73
C GLU A 89 0.83 -4.82 3.04
N VAL A 90 1.39 -4.15 2.04
CA VAL A 90 2.67 -4.58 1.45
C VAL A 90 3.83 -4.45 2.46
N LEU A 91 3.87 -3.39 3.27
CA LEU A 91 4.87 -3.25 4.34
C LEU A 91 4.75 -4.37 5.38
N ALA A 92 3.51 -4.76 5.70
CA ALA A 92 3.22 -5.91 6.54
C ALA A 92 3.79 -7.21 5.94
N VAL A 93 3.56 -7.45 4.65
CA VAL A 93 4.10 -8.63 3.95
C VAL A 93 5.63 -8.59 3.88
N GLU A 94 6.25 -7.44 3.62
CA GLU A 94 7.72 -7.28 3.63
C GLU A 94 8.31 -7.66 5.00
N ALA A 95 7.73 -7.15 6.09
CA ALA A 95 8.20 -7.45 7.44
C ALA A 95 8.08 -8.94 7.79
N GLU A 96 7.01 -9.58 7.32
CA GLU A 96 6.77 -11.02 7.49
C GLU A 96 7.81 -11.87 6.71
N LEU A 97 8.15 -11.47 5.49
CA LEU A 97 9.19 -12.12 4.67
C LEU A 97 10.59 -11.93 5.27
N ALA A 98 10.94 -10.70 5.67
CA ALA A 98 12.26 -10.37 6.21
C ALA A 98 12.51 -10.97 7.60
N GLY A 99 11.48 -11.06 8.44
CA GLY A 99 11.58 -11.50 9.82
C GLY A 99 11.30 -13.00 9.98
N PRO A 100 10.06 -13.40 10.36
CA PRO A 100 9.71 -14.77 10.71
C PRO A 100 10.10 -15.85 9.68
N ARG A 101 10.09 -15.49 8.39
CA ARG A 101 10.35 -16.44 7.29
C ARG A 101 11.81 -16.51 6.89
N ALA A 102 12.63 -15.57 7.34
CA ALA A 102 14.03 -15.44 6.93
C ALA A 102 14.20 -15.47 5.40
N GLN A 103 13.32 -14.77 4.67
CA GLN A 103 13.30 -14.64 3.21
C GLN A 103 13.75 -13.23 2.76
N PRO A 104 15.03 -12.85 2.98
CA PRO A 104 15.50 -11.48 2.74
C PRO A 104 15.50 -11.09 1.25
N LEU A 105 15.69 -12.04 0.34
CA LEU A 105 15.65 -11.79 -1.11
C LEU A 105 14.24 -11.38 -1.54
N LEU A 106 13.23 -12.16 -1.16
CA LEU A 106 11.83 -11.84 -1.43
C LEU A 106 11.44 -10.50 -0.80
N ALA A 107 11.84 -10.25 0.46
CA ALA A 107 11.58 -8.97 1.11
C ALA A 107 12.23 -7.78 0.37
N SER A 108 13.44 -7.96 -0.18
CA SER A 108 14.11 -6.95 -1.00
C SER A 108 13.32 -6.62 -2.26
N HIS A 109 12.77 -7.62 -2.94
CA HIS A 109 11.88 -7.41 -4.10
C HIS A 109 10.63 -6.62 -3.73
N VAL A 110 10.01 -6.95 -2.59
CA VAL A 110 8.83 -6.21 -2.09
C VAL A 110 9.15 -4.75 -1.78
N ARG A 111 10.34 -4.48 -1.24
CA ARG A 111 10.80 -3.11 -1.00
C ARG A 111 11.02 -2.34 -2.31
N SER A 112 11.75 -2.92 -3.26
CA SER A 112 11.96 -2.32 -4.58
C SER A 112 10.63 -2.00 -5.26
N LEU A 113 9.65 -2.91 -5.17
CA LEU A 113 8.30 -2.71 -5.67
C LEU A 113 7.60 -1.49 -5.03
N GLN A 114 7.74 -1.29 -3.72
CA GLN A 114 7.20 -0.10 -3.02
C GLN A 114 7.83 1.21 -3.49
N GLU A 115 9.15 1.23 -3.66
CA GLU A 115 9.89 2.41 -4.11
C GLU A 115 9.49 2.80 -5.56
N LEU A 116 9.32 1.80 -6.41
CA LEU A 116 8.84 2.00 -7.79
C LEU A 116 7.40 2.48 -7.81
N GLU A 117 6.50 1.91 -7.00
CA GLU A 117 5.10 2.37 -6.89
C GLU A 117 5.01 3.80 -6.37
N GLN A 118 5.84 4.18 -5.38
CA GLN A 118 5.94 5.56 -4.92
C GLN A 118 6.42 6.50 -6.05
N THR A 119 7.42 6.08 -6.81
CA THR A 119 7.95 6.84 -7.95
C THR A 119 6.89 7.02 -9.05
N ARG A 120 6.11 5.97 -9.34
CA ARG A 120 4.99 6.00 -10.29
C ARG A 120 3.93 6.99 -9.83
N LEU A 121 3.47 6.88 -8.58
CA LEU A 121 2.44 7.75 -8.02
C LEU A 121 2.86 9.23 -8.06
N ALA A 122 4.09 9.54 -7.66
CA ALA A 122 4.62 10.90 -7.71
C ALA A 122 4.69 11.45 -9.14
N SER A 123 5.15 10.62 -10.09
CA SER A 123 5.25 11.02 -11.50
C SER A 123 3.88 11.24 -12.15
N VAL A 124 2.88 10.41 -11.81
CA VAL A 124 1.49 10.57 -12.27
C VAL A 124 0.86 11.84 -11.67
N ALA A 125 1.05 12.09 -10.37
CA ALA A 125 0.53 13.29 -9.73
C ALA A 125 1.11 14.57 -10.36
N LEU A 126 2.41 14.57 -10.66
CA LEU A 126 3.04 15.67 -11.40
C LEU A 126 2.45 15.82 -12.81
N LEU A 127 2.27 14.72 -13.57
CA LEU A 127 1.63 14.80 -14.90
C LEU A 127 0.22 15.39 -14.85
N GLN A 128 -0.56 15.09 -13.81
CA GLN A 128 -1.89 15.66 -13.64
C GLN A 128 -1.84 17.16 -13.36
N LEU A 129 -0.92 17.61 -12.50
CA LEU A 129 -0.71 19.03 -12.24
C LEU A 129 -0.30 19.79 -13.51
N MET A 130 0.65 19.22 -14.26
CA MET A 130 1.13 19.76 -15.54
C MET A 130 0.00 19.86 -16.59
N GLY A 131 -0.89 18.86 -16.62
CA GLY A 131 -2.03 18.82 -17.52
C GLY A 131 -3.19 19.75 -17.15
N THR A 132 -3.08 20.55 -16.09
CA THR A 132 -4.11 21.52 -15.74
C THR A 132 -4.06 22.75 -16.66
N PRO A 133 -5.21 23.37 -17.00
CA PRO A 133 -5.25 24.48 -17.94
C PRO A 133 -4.36 25.66 -17.54
N GLU A 134 -4.28 25.92 -16.23
CA GLU A 134 -3.52 27.02 -15.62
C GLU A 134 -2.00 26.87 -15.79
N MET A 135 -1.49 25.63 -15.82
CA MET A 135 -0.05 25.34 -15.96
C MET A 135 0.33 25.01 -17.42
N SER A 136 -0.60 24.46 -18.21
CA SER A 136 -0.34 23.98 -19.57
C SER A 136 0.14 25.05 -20.55
N GLU A 137 -0.16 26.33 -20.31
CA GLU A 137 0.29 27.46 -21.15
C GLU A 137 1.75 27.87 -20.89
N GLN A 138 2.31 27.50 -19.73
CA GLN A 138 3.67 27.86 -19.31
C GLN A 138 4.66 26.68 -19.38
N GLU A 139 4.17 25.47 -19.65
CA GLU A 139 4.97 24.25 -19.55
C GLU A 139 5.63 23.80 -20.84
N GLU A 140 6.84 23.28 -20.67
CA GLU A 140 7.69 22.82 -21.76
C GLU A 140 7.24 21.41 -22.20
N PRO A 141 6.85 21.21 -23.48
CA PRO A 141 6.35 19.92 -23.96
C PRO A 141 7.36 18.78 -23.78
N GLU A 142 8.66 19.10 -23.76
CA GLU A 142 9.74 18.15 -23.50
C GLU A 142 9.70 17.59 -22.07
N LYS A 143 9.42 18.43 -21.06
CA LYS A 143 9.32 18.00 -19.66
C LYS A 143 8.16 17.04 -19.45
N MET A 144 6.99 17.35 -20.04
CA MET A 144 5.84 16.46 -20.01
C MET A 144 6.16 15.12 -20.70
N HIS A 145 6.85 15.14 -21.84
CA HIS A 145 7.25 13.92 -22.54
C HIS A 145 8.25 13.07 -21.74
N GLN A 146 9.24 13.69 -21.10
CA GLN A 146 10.18 13.01 -20.20
C GLN A 146 9.46 12.35 -19.03
N LEU A 147 8.49 13.05 -18.43
CA LEU A 147 7.75 12.52 -17.29
C LEU A 147 6.82 11.36 -17.69
N LYS A 148 6.18 11.42 -18.85
CA LYS A 148 5.44 10.27 -19.43
C LYS A 148 6.35 9.07 -19.65
N THR A 149 7.52 9.29 -20.24
CA THR A 149 8.54 8.24 -20.43
C THR A 149 8.97 7.65 -19.10
N LYS A 150 9.15 8.47 -18.05
CA LYS A 150 9.47 8.00 -16.71
C LYS A 150 8.38 7.08 -16.15
N VAL A 151 7.10 7.45 -16.27
CA VAL A 151 5.99 6.59 -15.82
C VAL A 151 6.02 5.24 -16.53
N ILE A 152 6.18 5.21 -17.85
CA ILE A 152 6.25 3.97 -18.64
C ILE A 152 7.39 3.07 -18.14
N LYS A 153 8.61 3.63 -18.02
CA LYS A 153 9.78 2.89 -17.52
C LYS A 153 9.60 2.36 -16.10
N THR A 154 8.96 3.15 -15.23
CA THR A 154 8.68 2.69 -13.87
C THR A 154 7.67 1.54 -13.87
N MET A 155 6.65 1.56 -14.72
CA MET A 155 5.69 0.45 -14.87
C MET A 155 6.35 -0.83 -15.43
N GLU A 156 7.30 -0.69 -16.35
CA GLU A 156 8.11 -1.81 -16.85
C GLU A 156 8.95 -2.42 -15.72
N ALA A 157 9.65 -1.59 -14.95
CA ALA A 157 10.45 -2.05 -13.80
C ALA A 157 9.59 -2.71 -12.70
N ILE A 158 8.37 -2.21 -12.46
CA ILE A 158 7.41 -2.87 -11.55
C ILE A 158 7.08 -4.28 -12.04
N SER A 159 6.83 -4.42 -13.34
CA SER A 159 6.49 -5.70 -13.95
C SER A 159 7.65 -6.70 -13.85
N GLU A 160 8.88 -6.21 -14.05
CA GLU A 160 10.12 -7.00 -13.90
C GLU A 160 10.29 -7.51 -12.46
N VAL A 161 10.22 -6.62 -11.46
CA VAL A 161 10.33 -7.01 -10.04
C VAL A 161 9.24 -8.01 -9.63
N LEU A 162 8.02 -7.90 -10.16
CA LEU A 162 6.95 -8.86 -9.89
C LEU A 162 7.23 -10.25 -10.50
N GLN A 163 7.90 -10.29 -11.66
CA GLN A 163 8.31 -11.55 -12.28
C GLN A 163 9.45 -12.21 -11.49
N GLU A 164 10.45 -11.43 -11.07
CA GLU A 164 11.56 -11.89 -10.22
C GLU A 164 11.04 -12.42 -8.88
N LEU A 165 10.17 -11.65 -8.20
CA LEU A 165 9.55 -12.07 -6.94
C LEU A 165 8.84 -13.41 -7.06
N ARG A 166 8.09 -13.63 -8.15
CA ARG A 166 7.40 -14.90 -8.38
C ARG A 166 8.39 -16.03 -8.63
N PHE A 167 9.39 -15.80 -9.47
CA PHE A 167 10.40 -16.81 -9.80
C PHE A 167 11.16 -17.28 -8.56
N ASP A 168 11.64 -16.34 -7.74
CA ASP A 168 12.37 -16.66 -6.52
C ASP A 168 11.48 -17.36 -5.49
N ALA A 169 10.20 -16.98 -5.39
CA ALA A 169 9.26 -17.65 -4.50
C ALA A 169 8.92 -19.09 -4.93
N ASP A 170 8.86 -19.35 -6.24
CA ASP A 170 8.66 -20.70 -6.77
C ASP A 170 9.91 -21.57 -6.54
N ALA A 171 11.11 -20.99 -6.59
CA ALA A 171 12.36 -21.69 -6.27
C ALA A 171 12.42 -22.09 -4.78
N GLU A 172 12.08 -21.17 -3.87
CA GLU A 172 11.99 -21.43 -2.43
C GLU A 172 10.93 -22.49 -2.06
N ALA A 173 9.89 -22.67 -2.89
CA ALA A 173 8.86 -23.68 -2.68
C ALA A 173 9.25 -25.08 -3.18
N ALA A 174 10.33 -25.19 -3.98
CA ALA A 174 10.82 -26.43 -4.56
C ALA A 174 11.93 -27.10 -3.74
N GLU A 175 12.52 -26.38 -2.77
CA GLU A 175 13.46 -26.91 -1.76
C GLU A 175 12.74 -27.48 -0.52
#